data_AF-A0A7C1ABE8-F1
#
_entry.id   AF-A0A7C1ABE8-F1
#
_cell.length_a   1.000
_cell.length_b   1.000
_cell.length_c   1.000
_cell.angle_alpha   90.00
_cell.angle_beta   90.00
_cell.angle_gamma   90.00
#
_symmetry.space_group_name_H-M   'P 1'
#
loop_
_entity.id
_entity.type
_entity.pdbx_description
1 polymer ?
#
loop_
_entity_poly.entity_id
_entity_poly.type
_entity_poly.pdbx_seq_one_letter_code
_entity_poly.pdbx_strand_id
1 'polypeptide(L)'
;MGYLLLTNDDGADSPALLPFAHALKEIAEVRVVVPDRERSWIGKAITRFGEIRVRRTVLEGIEVAVADGFPADCTQLGVHSLFGTRPDMVVSGINIGLNDSLAFFLSSGTAGAAAEGWIAGISAFAFSTGVTSDHRSWAERVWAGDDADLWPRAAKISVDIVRDAMR
;
A
#
# COMPACT_ATOMS: atom_id res chain seq x y z
N MET A 1 12.72 11.44 -14.66
CA MET A 1 11.90 10.29 -14.27
C MET A 1 11.43 10.55 -12.85
N GLY A 2 10.13 10.52 -12.59
CA GLY A 2 9.64 10.56 -11.21
C GLY A 2 9.62 9.16 -10.60
N TYR A 3 8.84 8.98 -9.54
CA TYR A 3 8.77 7.74 -8.77
C TYR A 3 7.32 7.35 -8.47
N LEU A 4 7.09 6.08 -8.21
CA LEU A 4 5.84 5.55 -7.67
C LEU A 4 5.93 5.53 -6.14
N LEU A 5 4.92 6.07 -5.47
CA LEU A 5 4.79 5.97 -4.02
C LEU A 5 3.97 4.71 -3.69
N LEU A 6 4.60 3.73 -3.05
CA LEU A 6 3.94 2.52 -2.55
C LEU A 6 3.60 2.66 -1.06
N THR A 7 2.38 2.28 -0.70
CA THR A 7 1.86 2.22 0.67
C THR A 7 0.91 1.03 0.83
N ASN A 8 0.44 0.76 2.05
CA ASN A 8 -0.60 -0.21 2.37
C ASN A 8 -1.25 0.14 3.72
N ASP A 9 -2.23 -0.67 4.16
CA ASP A 9 -2.75 -0.65 5.52
C ASP A 9 -2.37 -1.88 6.37
N ASP A 10 -1.80 -2.93 5.77
CA ASP A 10 -1.29 -4.11 6.48
C ASP A 10 0.06 -3.88 7.20
N GLY A 11 0.79 -2.82 6.84
CA GLY A 11 2.07 -2.44 7.42
C GLY A 11 3.31 -3.06 6.77
N ALA A 12 4.48 -2.83 7.39
CA ALA A 12 5.78 -3.24 6.86
C ALA A 12 6.00 -4.76 6.81
N ASP A 13 5.31 -5.50 7.68
CA ASP A 13 5.42 -6.96 7.78
C ASP A 13 4.45 -7.68 6.82
N SER A 14 3.68 -6.95 6.01
CA SER A 14 2.75 -7.54 5.05
C SER A 14 3.49 -8.46 4.07
N PRO A 15 3.04 -9.72 3.90
CA PRO A 15 3.66 -10.65 2.95
C PRO A 15 3.50 -10.20 1.48
N ALA A 16 2.61 -9.24 1.21
CA ALA A 16 2.42 -8.65 -0.11
C ALA A 16 3.41 -7.52 -0.44
N LEU A 17 3.98 -6.86 0.59
CA LEU A 17 4.68 -5.59 0.42
C LEU A 17 5.94 -5.75 -0.45
N LEU A 18 6.83 -6.68 -0.09
CA LEU A 18 8.09 -6.86 -0.81
C LEU A 18 7.88 -7.38 -2.24
N PRO A 19 7.07 -8.44 -2.48
CA PRO A 19 6.76 -8.88 -3.83
C PRO A 19 6.22 -7.75 -4.71
N PHE A 20 5.35 -6.90 -4.15
CA PHE A 20 4.78 -5.79 -4.92
C PHE A 20 5.79 -4.66 -5.16
N ALA A 21 6.58 -4.30 -4.15
CA ALA A 21 7.65 -3.31 -4.29
C ALA A 21 8.68 -3.75 -5.35
N HIS A 22 9.10 -5.02 -5.34
CA HIS A 22 10.02 -5.56 -6.34
C HIS A 22 9.43 -5.51 -7.75
N ALA A 23 8.17 -5.92 -7.92
CA ALA A 23 7.51 -5.89 -9.22
C ALA A 23 7.35 -4.46 -9.76
N LEU A 24 6.98 -3.49 -8.91
CA LEU A 24 6.88 -2.08 -9.31
C LEU A 24 8.25 -1.48 -9.71
N LYS A 25 9.34 -1.94 -9.09
CA LYS A 25 10.70 -1.49 -9.45
C LYS A 25 11.14 -1.91 -10.86
N GLU A 26 10.46 -2.87 -11.48
CA GLU A 26 10.70 -3.22 -12.88
C GLU A 26 10.23 -2.15 -13.86
N ILE A 27 9.34 -1.24 -13.43
CA ILE A 27 8.72 -0.23 -14.30
C ILE A 27 9.07 1.22 -13.92
N ALA A 28 9.47 1.50 -12.68
CA ALA A 28 9.81 2.85 -12.21
C ALA A 28 10.65 2.84 -10.92
N GLU A 29 11.19 4.00 -10.52
CA GLU A 29 11.70 4.17 -9.15
C GLU A 29 10.53 4.03 -8.16
N VAL A 30 10.72 3.30 -7.07
CA VAL A 30 9.69 3.06 -6.04
C VAL A 30 10.17 3.59 -4.69
N ARG A 31 9.32 4.38 -4.04
CA ARG A 31 9.52 4.83 -2.66
C ARG A 31 8.39 4.28 -1.80
N VAL A 32 8.72 3.71 -0.65
CA VAL A 32 7.77 2.99 0.18
C VAL A 32 7.54 3.74 1.50
N VAL A 33 6.28 4.03 1.81
CA VAL A 33 5.87 4.57 3.11
C VAL A 33 4.68 3.76 3.62
N VAL A 34 4.80 3.12 4.78
CA VAL A 34 3.78 2.20 5.32
C VAL A 34 3.57 2.44 6.82
N PRO A 35 2.40 2.08 7.38
CA PRO A 35 2.18 2.15 8.82
C PRO A 35 3.06 1.13 9.58
N ASP A 36 3.30 1.40 10.86
CA ASP A 36 4.12 0.58 11.75
C ASP A 36 3.44 -0.72 12.24
N ARG A 37 2.17 -0.88 11.92
CA ARG A 37 1.33 -2.04 12.23
C ARG A 37 0.15 -2.08 11.26
N GLU A 38 -0.61 -3.17 11.32
CA GLU A 38 -1.88 -3.31 10.61
C GLU A 38 -2.91 -2.24 11.07
N ARG A 39 -3.58 -1.61 10.10
CA ARG A 39 -4.51 -0.48 10.24
C ARG A 39 -5.72 -0.63 9.30
N SER A 40 -6.23 -1.84 9.11
CA SER A 40 -7.47 -2.09 8.37
C SER A 40 -8.68 -1.53 9.13
N TRP A 41 -9.83 -1.47 8.43
CA TRP A 41 -11.10 -0.96 8.98
C TRP A 41 -11.09 0.50 9.47
N ILE A 42 -10.12 1.29 8.99
CA ILE A 42 -9.95 2.69 9.40
C ILE A 42 -10.49 3.71 8.39
N GLY A 43 -10.90 3.25 7.20
CA GLY A 43 -11.27 4.13 6.09
C GLY A 43 -10.15 5.12 5.75
N LYS A 44 -10.51 6.39 5.58
CA LYS A 44 -9.54 7.49 5.35
C LYS A 44 -9.17 8.26 6.62
N ALA A 45 -8.85 7.54 7.71
CA ALA A 45 -8.39 8.18 8.93
C ALA A 45 -7.05 8.90 8.73
N ILE A 46 -6.91 10.04 9.39
CA ILE A 46 -5.72 10.89 9.38
C ILE A 46 -5.41 11.36 10.79
N THR A 47 -4.13 11.57 11.07
CA THR A 47 -3.67 12.09 12.35
C THR A 47 -3.77 13.61 12.34
N ARG A 48 -4.71 14.18 13.11
CA ARG A 48 -4.98 15.64 13.12
C ARG A 48 -4.16 16.42 14.15
N PHE A 49 -4.05 15.92 15.37
CA PHE A 49 -3.49 16.65 16.52
C PHE A 49 -2.20 16.04 17.05
N GLY A 50 -1.78 14.89 16.52
CA GLY A 50 -0.57 14.19 16.94
C GLY A 50 0.58 14.42 15.96
N GLU A 51 1.80 14.28 16.46
CA GLU A 51 2.98 14.12 15.62
C GLU A 51 3.05 12.69 15.10
N ILE A 52 3.47 12.53 13.84
CA ILE A 52 3.77 11.22 13.26
C ILE A 52 5.27 11.04 13.24
N ARG A 53 5.76 9.97 13.86
CA ARG A 53 7.17 9.59 13.82
C ARG A 53 7.40 8.63 12.67
N VAL A 54 8.51 8.85 11.96
CA VAL A 54 8.95 8.02 10.85
C VAL A 54 10.32 7.44 11.17
N ARG A 55 10.47 6.14 11.01
CA ARG A 55 11.76 5.44 10.99
C ARG A 55 12.03 4.89 9.60
N ARG A 56 13.28 4.86 9.17
CA ARG A 56 13.68 4.19 7.93
C ARG A 56 14.26 2.82 8.25
N THR A 57 13.96 1.84 7.41
CA THR A 57 14.53 0.49 7.46
C THR A 57 14.80 0.00 6.05
N VAL A 58 15.61 -1.05 5.91
CA VAL A 58 15.83 -1.75 4.64
C VAL A 58 15.32 -3.17 4.77
N LEU A 59 14.38 -3.56 3.92
CA LEU A 59 13.81 -4.91 3.84
C LEU A 59 14.16 -5.49 2.47
N GLU A 60 14.96 -6.57 2.44
CA GLU A 60 15.39 -7.23 1.19
C GLU A 60 15.93 -6.26 0.11
N GLY A 61 16.66 -5.22 0.54
CA GLY A 61 17.22 -4.20 -0.37
C GLY A 61 16.22 -3.10 -0.81
N ILE A 62 15.03 -3.05 -0.22
CA ILE A 62 14.05 -1.98 -0.39
C ILE A 62 14.12 -1.04 0.83
N GLU A 63 14.37 0.25 0.61
CA GLU A 63 14.23 1.25 1.66
C GLU A 63 12.74 1.50 1.94
N VAL A 64 12.34 1.37 3.20
CA VAL A 64 10.97 1.52 3.67
C VAL A 64 10.92 2.55 4.79
N ALA A 65 10.11 3.60 4.60
CA ALA A 65 9.75 4.51 5.66
C ALA A 65 8.54 3.97 6.42
N VAL A 66 8.71 3.72 7.72
CA VAL A 66 7.66 3.17 8.58
C VAL A 66 7.18 4.27 9.52
N ALA A 67 5.89 4.58 9.47
CA ALA A 67 5.27 5.66 10.22
C ALA A 67 4.28 5.14 11.28
N ASP A 68 4.19 5.79 12.45
CA ASP A 68 3.21 5.40 13.50
C ASP A 68 1.79 5.94 13.28
N GLY A 69 1.55 6.61 12.15
CA GLY A 69 0.26 7.15 11.71
C GLY A 69 -0.64 6.15 10.95
N PHE A 70 -1.61 6.69 10.21
CA PHE A 70 -2.56 5.92 9.38
C PHE A 70 -2.09 5.79 7.92
N PRO A 71 -2.70 4.90 7.11
CA PRO A 71 -2.34 4.73 5.69
C PRO A 71 -2.41 6.03 4.87
N ALA A 72 -3.43 6.87 5.11
CA ALA A 72 -3.53 8.18 4.47
C ALA A 72 -2.43 9.14 4.94
N ASP A 73 -2.00 9.07 6.21
CA ASP A 73 -0.85 9.84 6.68
C ASP A 73 0.44 9.40 5.97
N CYS A 74 0.62 8.10 5.73
CA CYS A 74 1.75 7.57 4.97
C CYS A 74 1.78 8.13 3.54
N THR A 75 0.62 8.19 2.87
CA THR A 75 0.49 8.86 1.57
C THR A 75 0.90 10.32 1.65
N GLN A 76 0.36 11.08 2.61
CA GLN A 76 0.70 12.51 2.75
C GLN A 76 2.20 12.73 3.01
N LEU A 77 2.80 11.93 3.89
CA LEU A 77 4.23 12.00 4.18
C LEU A 77 5.08 11.73 2.93
N GLY A 78 4.72 10.70 2.16
CA GLY A 78 5.40 10.38 0.91
C GLY A 78 5.25 11.47 -0.15
N VAL A 79 4.04 12.04 -0.30
CA VAL A 79 3.76 13.07 -1.31
C VAL A 79 4.38 14.41 -0.96
N HIS A 80 4.38 14.81 0.31
CA HIS A 80 4.63 16.20 0.72
C HIS A 80 5.91 16.41 1.53
N SER A 81 6.43 15.38 2.21
CA SER A 81 7.42 15.60 3.28
C SER A 81 8.73 14.85 3.10
N LEU A 82 8.69 13.56 2.73
CA LEU A 82 9.85 12.68 2.90
C LEU A 82 10.87 12.72 1.77
N PHE A 83 10.45 13.08 0.54
CA PHE A 83 11.25 12.79 -0.65
C PHE A 83 11.53 13.98 -1.58
N GLY A 84 11.15 15.20 -1.18
CA GLY A 84 11.50 16.46 -1.86
C GLY A 84 10.82 16.71 -3.22
N THR A 85 10.36 15.67 -3.90
CA THR A 85 9.58 15.73 -5.15
C THR A 85 8.28 14.96 -4.99
N ARG A 86 7.25 15.34 -5.76
CA ARG A 86 5.96 14.63 -5.77
C ARG A 86 6.09 13.32 -6.56
N PRO A 87 5.38 12.25 -6.19
CA PRO A 87 5.33 11.03 -6.99
C PRO A 87 4.56 11.26 -8.28
N ASP A 88 4.84 10.46 -9.29
CA ASP A 88 4.04 10.41 -10.52
C ASP A 88 2.68 9.74 -10.26
N MET A 89 2.65 8.78 -9.32
CA MET A 89 1.48 8.00 -8.97
C MET A 89 1.58 7.45 -7.54
N VAL A 90 0.43 7.27 -6.88
CA VAL A 90 0.32 6.55 -5.60
C VAL A 90 -0.24 5.16 -5.84
N VAL A 91 0.36 4.15 -5.24
CA VAL A 91 -0.08 2.76 -5.32
C VAL A 91 -0.26 2.23 -3.90
N SER A 92 -1.46 1.77 -3.58
CA SER A 92 -1.82 1.25 -2.26
C SER A 92 -2.16 -0.23 -2.33
N GLY A 93 -1.57 -1.05 -1.47
CA GLY A 93 -1.82 -2.48 -1.35
C GLY A 93 -0.55 -3.33 -1.52
N ILE A 94 -0.64 -4.60 -1.90
CA ILE A 94 -1.88 -5.35 -2.14
C ILE A 94 -2.49 -5.78 -0.80
N ASN A 95 -3.72 -5.34 -0.53
CA ASN A 95 -4.44 -5.66 0.71
C ASN A 95 -4.76 -7.16 0.82
N ILE A 96 -4.63 -7.70 2.03
CA ILE A 96 -5.09 -9.03 2.41
C ILE A 96 -6.60 -9.00 2.68
N GLY A 97 -7.38 -9.35 1.68
CA GLY A 97 -8.84 -9.37 1.74
C GLY A 97 -9.45 -8.50 0.66
N LEU A 98 -10.73 -8.74 0.37
CA LEU A 98 -11.46 -7.94 -0.62
C LEU A 98 -11.97 -6.64 0.01
N ASN A 99 -11.82 -5.55 -0.74
CA ASN A 99 -12.49 -4.28 -0.45
C ASN A 99 -13.65 -4.07 -1.45
N ASP A 100 -14.44 -5.12 -1.66
CA ASP A 100 -15.57 -5.13 -2.59
C ASP A 100 -16.85 -4.63 -1.91
N SER A 101 -17.74 -3.97 -2.66
CA SER A 101 -18.90 -3.21 -2.14
C SER A 101 -18.55 -1.89 -1.43
N LEU A 102 -19.58 -1.05 -1.29
CA LEU A 102 -19.46 0.27 -0.67
C LEU A 102 -19.09 0.20 0.81
N ALA A 103 -19.57 -0.81 1.54
CA ALA A 103 -19.32 -0.93 2.97
C ALA A 103 -17.84 -1.17 3.27
N PHE A 104 -17.24 -2.16 2.60
CA PHE A 104 -15.81 -2.45 2.76
C PHE A 104 -14.94 -1.34 2.19
N PHE A 105 -15.31 -0.76 1.03
CA PHE A 105 -14.58 0.37 0.46
C PHE A 105 -14.48 1.57 1.43
N LEU A 106 -15.58 1.97 2.07
CA LEU A 106 -15.58 3.11 3.00
C LEU A 106 -14.80 2.85 4.30
N SER A 107 -14.61 1.58 4.66
CA SER A 107 -13.81 1.16 5.81
C SER A 107 -12.36 0.81 5.45
N SER A 108 -11.98 0.81 4.18
CA SER A 108 -10.66 0.36 3.72
C SER A 108 -9.57 1.40 3.96
N GLY A 109 -8.52 1.02 4.70
CA GLY A 109 -7.31 1.82 4.83
C GLY A 109 -6.54 1.87 3.51
N THR A 110 -6.47 0.74 2.80
CA THR A 110 -5.89 0.67 1.44
C THR A 110 -6.57 1.65 0.47
N ALA A 111 -7.90 1.69 0.41
CA ALA A 111 -8.62 2.65 -0.43
C ALA A 111 -8.45 4.09 0.07
N GLY A 112 -8.47 4.30 1.39
CA GLY A 112 -8.22 5.60 2.00
C GLY A 112 -6.87 6.20 1.62
N ALA A 113 -5.81 5.38 1.61
CA ALA A 113 -4.47 5.81 1.20
C ALA A 113 -4.40 6.22 -0.27
N ALA A 114 -5.06 5.47 -1.17
CA ALA A 114 -5.14 5.84 -2.59
C ALA A 114 -5.99 7.09 -2.81
N ALA A 115 -7.13 7.21 -2.12
CA ALA A 115 -7.99 8.38 -2.15
C ALA A 115 -7.24 9.64 -1.71
N GLU A 116 -6.36 9.55 -0.71
CA GLU A 116 -5.52 10.66 -0.28
C GLU A 116 -4.55 11.12 -1.39
N GLY A 117 -3.97 10.18 -2.14
CA GLY A 117 -3.15 10.51 -3.31
C GLY A 117 -3.94 11.26 -4.38
N TRP A 118 -5.17 10.81 -4.64
CA TRP A 118 -6.07 11.47 -5.59
C TRP A 118 -6.51 12.86 -5.12
N ILE A 119 -6.78 13.05 -3.83
CA ILE A 119 -7.06 14.36 -3.22
C ILE A 119 -5.88 15.31 -3.41
N ALA A 120 -4.64 14.81 -3.37
CA ALA A 120 -3.45 15.59 -3.69
C ALA A 120 -3.30 15.90 -5.20
N GLY A 121 -4.21 15.44 -6.07
CA GLY A 121 -4.14 15.61 -7.51
C GLY A 121 -3.13 14.69 -8.20
N ILE A 122 -2.87 13.52 -7.60
CA ILE A 122 -1.96 12.49 -8.13
C ILE A 122 -2.79 11.24 -8.47
N SER A 123 -2.58 10.66 -9.65
CA SER A 123 -3.22 9.40 -10.03
C SER A 123 -2.94 8.33 -8.98
N ALA A 124 -3.93 7.52 -8.63
CA ALA A 124 -3.80 6.55 -7.56
C ALA A 124 -4.49 5.23 -7.85
N PHE A 125 -3.89 4.14 -7.38
CA PHE A 125 -4.46 2.79 -7.42
C PHE A 125 -4.56 2.18 -6.02
N ALA A 126 -5.61 1.40 -5.81
CA ALA A 126 -5.78 0.53 -4.65
C ALA A 126 -5.95 -0.91 -5.14
N PHE A 127 -5.11 -1.82 -4.66
CA PHE A 127 -5.15 -3.24 -5.01
C PHE A 127 -5.49 -4.09 -3.79
N SER A 128 -6.33 -5.10 -4.00
CA SER A 128 -6.83 -5.98 -2.95
C SER A 128 -7.06 -7.36 -3.55
N THR A 129 -6.76 -8.42 -2.79
CA THR A 129 -6.97 -9.80 -3.23
C THR A 129 -7.48 -10.65 -2.08
N GLY A 130 -8.27 -11.67 -2.38
CA GLY A 130 -8.89 -12.52 -1.38
C GLY A 130 -9.77 -13.59 -1.98
N VAL A 131 -10.35 -14.41 -1.11
CA VAL A 131 -11.33 -15.43 -1.47
C VAL A 131 -12.73 -14.98 -1.08
N THR A 132 -13.75 -15.49 -1.77
CA THR A 132 -15.17 -15.24 -1.46
C THR A 132 -15.71 -16.13 -0.33
N SER A 133 -14.91 -17.09 0.14
CA SER A 133 -15.26 -18.07 1.19
C SER A 133 -14.73 -17.63 2.57
N ASP A 134 -14.51 -18.58 3.49
CA ASP A 134 -14.03 -18.32 4.85
C ASP A 134 -12.74 -17.46 4.87
N HIS A 135 -12.93 -16.18 5.18
CA HIS A 135 -11.89 -15.17 5.14
C HIS A 135 -10.89 -15.31 6.29
N ARG A 136 -11.31 -15.84 7.45
CA ARG A 136 -10.43 -15.92 8.63
C ARG A 136 -9.35 -16.96 8.41
N SER A 137 -9.75 -18.17 8.05
CA SER A 137 -8.77 -19.22 7.75
C SER A 137 -7.89 -18.86 6.56
N TRP A 138 -8.42 -18.15 5.56
CA TRP A 138 -7.61 -17.67 4.45
C TRP A 138 -6.55 -16.65 4.89
N ALA A 139 -6.94 -15.64 5.68
CA ALA A 139 -5.99 -14.66 6.20
C ALA A 139 -4.91 -15.34 7.07
N GLU A 140 -5.30 -16.26 7.96
CA GLU A 140 -4.36 -17.01 8.80
C GLU A 140 -3.32 -17.79 7.97
N ARG A 141 -3.75 -18.49 6.92
CA ARG A 141 -2.86 -19.21 5.99
C ARG A 141 -1.91 -18.28 5.26
N VAL A 142 -2.41 -17.15 4.79
CA VAL A 142 -1.62 -16.12 4.11
C VAL A 142 -0.51 -15.60 5.02
N TRP A 143 -0.83 -15.29 6.27
CA TRP A 143 0.16 -14.83 7.26
C TRP A 143 1.10 -15.96 7.73
N ALA A 144 0.65 -17.22 7.68
CA ALA A 144 1.50 -18.39 7.91
C ALA A 144 2.45 -18.69 6.73
N GLY A 145 2.25 -18.07 5.57
CA GLY A 145 3.06 -18.26 4.37
C GLY A 145 2.62 -19.45 3.49
N ASP A 146 1.46 -20.05 3.76
CA ASP A 146 0.94 -21.20 3.01
C ASP A 146 0.62 -20.83 1.54
N ASP A 147 0.36 -19.55 1.28
CA ASP A 147 0.01 -18.99 -0.02
C ASP A 147 1.16 -18.15 -0.63
N ALA A 148 2.41 -18.57 -0.48
CA ALA A 148 3.60 -17.81 -0.93
C ALA A 148 3.56 -17.40 -2.42
N ASP A 149 2.99 -18.24 -3.29
CA ASP A 149 2.87 -17.96 -4.74
C ASP A 149 1.77 -16.94 -5.09
N LEU A 150 0.90 -16.58 -4.14
CA LEU A 150 -0.16 -15.59 -4.37
C LEU A 150 0.44 -14.21 -4.65
N TRP A 151 1.39 -13.77 -3.83
CA TRP A 151 1.87 -12.40 -3.85
C TRP A 151 2.64 -12.02 -5.10
N PRO A 152 3.58 -12.84 -5.61
CA PRO A 152 4.24 -12.54 -6.88
C PRO A 152 3.25 -12.46 -8.06
N ARG A 153 2.22 -13.32 -8.08
CA ARG A 153 1.20 -13.31 -9.14
C ARG A 153 0.31 -12.07 -9.07
N ALA A 154 -0.20 -11.75 -7.88
CA ALA A 154 -1.02 -10.56 -7.66
C ALA A 154 -0.23 -9.29 -8.00
N ALA A 155 1.03 -9.20 -7.54
CA ALA A 155 1.94 -8.10 -7.85
C ALA A 155 2.12 -7.91 -9.37
N LYS A 156 2.38 -8.99 -10.11
CA LYS A 156 2.55 -8.92 -11.57
C LYS A 156 1.31 -8.34 -12.26
N ILE A 157 0.12 -8.84 -11.93
CA ILE A 157 -1.14 -8.37 -12.53
C ILE A 157 -1.38 -6.89 -12.19
N SER A 158 -1.16 -6.50 -10.93
CA SER A 158 -1.28 -5.11 -10.49
C SER A 158 -0.31 -4.18 -11.22
N VAL A 159 0.94 -4.61 -11.40
CA VAL A 159 1.97 -3.83 -12.13
C VAL A 159 1.63 -3.68 -13.61
N ASP A 160 1.05 -4.70 -14.25
CA ASP A 160 0.61 -4.59 -15.65
C ASP A 160 -0.46 -3.50 -15.80
N ILE A 161 -1.42 -3.41 -14.85
CA ILE A 161 -2.44 -2.34 -14.82
C ILE A 161 -1.81 -0.96 -14.60
N VAL A 162 -0.89 -0.84 -13.64
CA VAL A 162 -0.17 0.42 -13.38
C VAL A 162 0.62 0.86 -14.61
N ARG A 163 1.34 -0.06 -15.25
CA ARG A 163 2.15 0.21 -16.44
C ARG A 163 1.29 0.73 -17.60
N ASP A 164 0.13 0.14 -17.83
CA ASP A 164 -0.78 0.59 -18.88
C ASP A 164 -1.33 1.99 -18.62
N ALA A 165 -1.55 2.37 -17.36
CA ALA A 165 -2.00 3.71 -16.97
C ALA A 165 -0.91 4.80 -17.03
N MET A 166 0.37 4.42 -17.15
CA MET A 166 1.49 5.35 -17.32
C MET A 166 1.71 5.76 -18.79
N ARG A 167 1.00 5.14 -19.75
CA ARG A 167 1.07 5.45 -21.18
C ARG A 167 0.17 6.63 -21.55
#